data_AF-A0A9X4KVL4-F1
#
_entry.id   AF-A0A9X4KVL4-F1
#
_cell.length_a   1.000
_cell.length_b   1.000
_cell.length_c   1.000
_cell.angle_alpha   90.00
_cell.angle_beta   90.00
_cell.angle_gamma   90.00
#
_symmetry.space_group_name_H-M   'P 1'
#
loop_
_entity.id
_entity.type
_entity.pdbx_description
1 polymer ?
#
loop_
_entity_poly.entity_id
_entity_poly.type
_entity_poly.pdbx_seq_one_letter_code
_entity_poly.pdbx_strand_id
1 'polypeptide(L)'
;MGLMPGWRNRYFVRLALSYSALAVLLIGTAGGYLYDRANAVMVEEISKDSQHTLLNIQGYLENTLLQKYEDTFISQVMATVIPDSTDDLMILLSDPPVSHMYQITTFVNDLNVIAAANEGLAGITIYFAESDYVIDEKHYYRTPANAADSAFIDRLPNTAPNRWLLRKKDETGEDVLTYVYTLPYMMNQKSAKGYLYIDISLAYVKTILNQMTNASKETLIALDRAGTVMFQSRPVADRVMKLASEKVARDGSAIEVSKDNASDNIVAYLPPSLSANGWGYVVVKPTNSFFSRLKSSRTILYGAARSSSWPAY
;
A
#
# COMPACT_ATOMS: atom_id res chain seq x y z
N MET A 1 -49.93 57.76 -50.90
CA MET A 1 -50.01 57.04 -49.60
C MET A 1 -48.88 56.01 -49.56
N GLY A 2 -47.65 56.46 -49.26
CA GLY A 2 -46.45 55.63 -49.28
C GLY A 2 -46.10 55.13 -47.88
N LEU A 3 -46.23 53.83 -47.65
CA LEU A 3 -45.89 53.18 -46.39
C LEU A 3 -44.36 53.13 -46.22
N MET A 4 -43.85 53.68 -45.12
CA MET A 4 -42.42 53.80 -44.80
C MET A 4 -41.72 52.42 -44.71
N PRO A 5 -40.69 52.12 -45.54
CA PRO A 5 -40.01 50.81 -45.57
C PRO A 5 -39.07 50.53 -44.38
N GLY A 6 -38.67 51.56 -43.63
CA GLY A 6 -37.66 51.45 -42.57
C GLY A 6 -38.16 50.85 -41.25
N TRP A 7 -39.47 50.85 -41.01
CA TRP A 7 -40.05 50.39 -39.73
C TRP A 7 -40.05 48.86 -39.60
N ARG A 8 -40.35 48.14 -40.69
CA ARG A 8 -40.27 46.67 -40.73
C ARG A 8 -38.85 46.17 -40.46
N ASN A 9 -37.82 46.80 -41.05
CA ASN A 9 -36.44 46.35 -40.89
C ASN A 9 -35.93 46.49 -39.45
N ARG A 10 -36.26 47.59 -38.75
CA ARG A 10 -35.90 47.77 -37.34
C ARG A 10 -36.58 46.76 -36.41
N TYR A 11 -37.82 46.39 -36.71
CA TYR A 11 -38.55 45.39 -35.93
C TYR A 11 -37.94 43.99 -36.09
N PHE A 12 -37.62 43.57 -37.32
CA PHE A 12 -36.95 42.29 -37.58
C PHE A 12 -35.56 42.20 -36.95
N VAL A 13 -34.75 43.26 -37.02
CA VAL A 13 -33.41 43.28 -36.40
C VAL A 13 -33.51 43.20 -34.87
N ARG A 14 -34.44 43.94 -34.23
CA ARG A 14 -34.67 43.84 -32.78
C ARG A 14 -35.15 42.46 -32.36
N LEU A 15 -36.04 41.86 -33.14
CA LEU A 15 -36.56 40.52 -32.90
C LEU A 15 -35.43 39.49 -32.99
N ALA A 16 -34.64 39.53 -34.07
CA ALA A 16 -33.49 38.64 -34.25
C ALA A 16 -32.48 38.78 -33.11
N LEU A 17 -32.12 40.01 -32.72
CA LEU A 17 -31.22 40.26 -31.58
C LEU A 17 -31.77 39.72 -30.27
N SER A 18 -33.07 39.90 -29.98
CA SER A 18 -33.69 39.36 -28.76
C SER A 18 -33.68 37.82 -28.73
N TYR A 19 -33.94 37.17 -29.86
CA TYR A 19 -33.89 35.71 -29.96
C TYR A 19 -32.46 35.17 -29.88
N SER A 20 -31.48 35.84 -30.48
CA SER A 20 -30.06 35.49 -30.35
C SER A 20 -29.57 35.65 -28.91
N ALA A 21 -29.93 36.75 -28.23
CA ALA A 21 -29.58 36.94 -26.82
C ALA A 21 -30.22 35.88 -25.92
N LEU A 22 -31.50 35.53 -26.15
CA LEU A 22 -32.18 34.46 -25.45
C LEU A 22 -31.51 33.10 -25.71
N ALA A 23 -31.12 32.80 -26.95
CA ALA A 23 -30.45 31.55 -27.30
C ALA A 23 -29.08 31.43 -26.60
N VAL A 24 -28.28 32.50 -26.59
CA VAL A 24 -26.99 32.52 -25.87
C VAL A 24 -27.21 32.31 -24.37
N LEU A 25 -28.23 32.95 -23.79
CA LEU A 25 -28.57 32.78 -22.38
C LEU A 25 -28.99 31.33 -22.08
N LEU A 26 -29.84 30.72 -22.91
CA LEU A 26 -30.26 29.34 -22.76
C LEU A 26 -29.12 28.34 -22.93
N ILE A 27 -28.23 28.57 -23.91
CA ILE A 27 -27.03 27.74 -24.09
C ILE A 27 -26.08 27.89 -22.90
N GLY A 28 -25.92 29.11 -22.38
CA GLY A 28 -25.11 29.37 -21.20
C GLY A 28 -25.64 28.70 -19.94
N THR A 29 -26.94 28.79 -19.67
CA THR A 29 -27.55 28.17 -18.48
C THR A 29 -27.60 26.65 -18.60
N ALA A 30 -27.97 26.11 -19.76
CA ALA A 30 -27.94 24.67 -20.01
C ALA A 30 -26.50 24.12 -19.95
N GLY A 31 -25.54 24.84 -20.52
CA GLY A 31 -24.11 24.48 -20.49
C GLY A 31 -23.55 24.48 -19.06
N GLY A 32 -23.85 25.51 -18.26
CA GLY A 32 -23.47 25.57 -16.85
C GLY A 32 -24.05 24.42 -16.04
N TYR A 33 -25.36 24.15 -16.19
CA TYR A 33 -26.02 23.04 -15.50
C TYR A 33 -25.43 21.67 -15.87
N LEU A 34 -25.15 21.45 -17.16
CA LEU A 34 -24.51 20.22 -17.63
C LEU A 34 -23.09 20.07 -17.10
N TYR A 35 -22.34 21.17 -17.03
CA TYR A 35 -20.97 21.19 -16.50
C TYR A 35 -20.94 20.81 -15.02
N ASP A 36 -21.82 21.41 -14.21
CA ASP A 36 -21.91 21.11 -12.77
C ASP A 36 -22.32 19.65 -12.52
N ARG A 37 -23.30 19.16 -13.29
CA ARG A 37 -23.74 17.77 -13.18
C ARG A 37 -22.66 16.78 -13.63
N ALA A 38 -21.92 17.11 -14.69
CA ALA A 38 -20.80 16.29 -15.14
C ALA A 38 -19.68 16.23 -14.09
N ASN A 39 -19.36 17.36 -13.45
CA ASN A 39 -18.38 17.41 -12.37
C ASN A 39 -18.82 16.59 -11.15
N ALA A 40 -20.09 16.69 -10.75
CA ALA A 40 -20.63 15.92 -9.62
C ALA A 40 -20.52 14.41 -9.86
N VAL A 41 -20.96 13.94 -11.03
CA VAL A 41 -20.88 12.52 -11.42
C VAL A 41 -19.43 12.06 -11.52
N MET A 42 -18.53 12.88 -12.07
CA MET A 42 -17.12 12.57 -12.18
C MET A 42 -16.46 12.40 -10.80
N VAL A 43 -16.77 13.29 -9.84
CA VAL A 43 -16.24 13.20 -8.47
C VAL A 43 -16.77 11.94 -7.77
N GLU A 44 -18.06 11.62 -7.94
CA GLU A 44 -18.66 10.41 -7.38
C GLU A 44 -17.99 9.14 -7.92
N GLU A 45 -17.76 9.07 -9.23
CA GLU A 45 -17.12 7.93 -9.87
C GLU A 45 -15.66 7.76 -9.42
N ILE A 46 -14.90 8.87 -9.35
CA ILE A 46 -13.53 8.83 -8.83
C ILE A 46 -13.51 8.44 -7.35
N SER A 47 -14.50 8.88 -6.58
CA SER A 47 -14.64 8.49 -5.17
C SER A 47 -14.84 6.97 -5.05
N LYS A 48 -15.77 6.40 -5.81
CA LYS A 48 -16.03 4.95 -5.85
C LYS A 48 -14.80 4.17 -6.31
N ASP A 49 -14.17 4.56 -7.41
CA ASP A 49 -12.92 3.96 -7.91
C ASP A 49 -11.81 4.02 -6.86
N SER A 50 -11.67 5.13 -6.14
CA SER A 50 -10.65 5.29 -5.10
C SER A 50 -10.92 4.41 -3.88
N GLN A 51 -12.18 4.25 -3.48
CA GLN A 51 -12.57 3.32 -2.41
C GLN A 51 -12.24 1.87 -2.80
N HIS A 52 -12.61 1.44 -4.01
CA HIS A 52 -12.27 0.11 -4.52
C HIS A 52 -10.76 -0.09 -4.63
N THR A 53 -10.03 0.92 -5.12
CA THR A 53 -8.56 0.88 -5.20
C THR A 53 -7.94 0.66 -3.81
N LEU A 54 -8.39 1.40 -2.80
CA LEU A 54 -7.91 1.27 -1.42
C LEU A 54 -8.17 -0.11 -0.84
N LEU A 55 -9.40 -0.62 -0.97
CA LEU A 55 -9.77 -1.96 -0.50
C LEU A 55 -8.95 -3.05 -1.19
N ASN A 56 -8.74 -2.93 -2.51
CA ASN A 56 -7.92 -3.89 -3.25
C ASN A 56 -6.46 -3.85 -2.81
N ILE A 57 -5.89 -2.65 -2.61
CA ILE A 57 -4.52 -2.48 -2.14
C ILE A 57 -4.35 -3.04 -0.72
N GLN A 58 -5.23 -2.68 0.21
CA GLN A 58 -5.20 -3.16 1.58
C GLN A 58 -5.38 -4.69 1.63
N GLY A 59 -6.38 -5.21 0.92
CA GLY A 59 -6.63 -6.63 0.83
C GLY A 59 -5.47 -7.42 0.25
N TYR A 60 -4.85 -6.93 -0.82
CA TYR A 60 -3.66 -7.57 -1.40
C TYR A 60 -2.44 -7.48 -0.48
N LEU A 61 -2.17 -6.31 0.11
CA LEU A 61 -1.01 -6.14 0.98
C LEU A 61 -1.12 -7.02 2.22
N GLU A 62 -2.24 -6.95 2.92
CA GLU A 62 -2.41 -7.64 4.21
C GLU A 62 -2.70 -9.13 4.01
N ASN A 63 -3.70 -9.48 3.19
CA ASN A 63 -4.21 -10.85 3.09
C ASN A 63 -3.54 -11.67 1.98
N THR A 64 -2.60 -11.10 1.22
CA THR A 64 -1.89 -11.84 0.17
C THR A 64 -0.39 -11.70 0.32
N LEU A 65 0.15 -10.48 0.29
CA LEU A 65 1.60 -10.28 0.33
C LEU A 65 2.16 -10.60 1.71
N LEU A 66 1.71 -9.90 2.75
CA LEU A 66 2.21 -10.07 4.11
C LEU A 66 1.84 -11.45 4.67
N GLN A 67 0.58 -11.87 4.49
CA GLN A 67 0.14 -13.20 4.87
C GLN A 67 0.96 -14.31 4.19
N LYS A 68 1.38 -14.17 2.93
CA LYS A 68 2.27 -15.13 2.28
C LYS A 68 3.56 -15.31 3.08
N TYR A 69 4.20 -14.23 3.53
CA TYR A 69 5.41 -14.36 4.34
C TYR A 69 5.09 -14.98 5.69
N GLU A 70 4.01 -14.59 6.35
CA GLU A 70 3.62 -15.20 7.63
C GLU A 70 3.41 -16.72 7.49
N ASP A 71 2.59 -17.16 6.54
CA ASP A 71 2.24 -18.57 6.33
C ASP A 71 3.41 -19.38 5.79
N THR A 72 4.17 -18.83 4.84
CA THR A 72 5.33 -19.52 4.23
C THR A 72 6.42 -19.70 5.25
N PHE A 73 6.68 -18.70 6.11
CA PHE A 73 7.72 -18.81 7.13
C PHE A 73 7.33 -19.72 8.28
N ILE A 74 6.09 -19.66 8.77
CA ILE A 74 5.65 -20.60 9.79
C ILE A 74 5.72 -22.02 9.23
N SER A 75 5.17 -22.26 8.04
CA SER A 75 5.18 -23.62 7.47
C SER A 75 6.58 -24.09 7.14
N GLN A 76 7.45 -23.28 6.52
CA GLN A 76 8.79 -23.71 6.16
C GLN A 76 9.75 -23.73 7.34
N VAL A 77 9.79 -22.75 8.24
CA VAL A 77 10.69 -22.85 9.38
C VAL A 77 10.23 -23.94 10.35
N MET A 78 8.93 -24.17 10.52
CA MET A 78 8.44 -25.24 11.38
C MET A 78 8.45 -26.62 10.70
N ALA A 79 8.38 -26.72 9.36
CA ALA A 79 8.40 -28.00 8.62
C ALA A 79 9.74 -28.35 7.96
N THR A 80 10.63 -27.40 7.73
CA THR A 80 12.08 -27.65 7.63
C THR A 80 12.63 -28.05 9.01
N VAL A 81 11.83 -27.79 10.07
CA VAL A 81 11.85 -28.52 11.35
C VAL A 81 10.95 -29.79 11.32
N ILE A 82 10.91 -30.42 10.13
CA ILE A 82 11.10 -31.87 9.84
C ILE A 82 9.83 -32.74 9.68
N PRO A 83 9.86 -33.84 8.90
CA PRO A 83 9.00 -35.00 9.16
C PRO A 83 9.46 -35.93 10.31
N ASP A 84 10.75 -35.96 10.70
CA ASP A 84 11.30 -36.87 11.74
C ASP A 84 11.89 -36.17 13.00
N SER A 85 11.93 -34.83 13.04
CA SER A 85 12.67 -34.06 14.08
C SER A 85 12.14 -32.64 14.31
N THR A 86 10.86 -32.57 14.68
CA THR A 86 10.32 -31.51 15.58
C THR A 86 11.21 -31.17 16.79
N ASP A 87 12.23 -31.99 17.04
CA ASP A 87 13.28 -31.80 18.03
C ASP A 87 14.31 -30.72 17.66
N ASP A 88 14.72 -30.45 16.41
CA ASP A 88 15.96 -29.67 16.18
C ASP A 88 15.88 -28.21 16.65
N LEU A 89 14.82 -27.47 16.31
CA LEU A 89 14.63 -26.11 16.85
C LEU A 89 14.41 -26.14 18.37
N MET A 90 13.69 -27.13 18.88
CA MET A 90 13.42 -27.27 20.32
C MET A 90 14.67 -27.65 21.12
N ILE A 91 15.56 -28.44 20.53
CA ILE A 91 16.89 -28.79 21.01
C ILE A 91 17.71 -27.51 21.03
N LEU A 92 17.80 -26.77 19.93
CA LEU A 92 18.54 -25.51 19.88
C LEU A 92 17.99 -24.46 20.88
N LEU A 93 16.68 -24.46 21.14
CA LEU A 93 16.05 -23.61 22.16
C LEU A 93 16.36 -24.03 23.60
N SER A 94 16.66 -25.31 23.85
CA SER A 94 16.80 -25.85 25.21
C SER A 94 18.24 -26.19 25.58
N ASP A 95 19.10 -26.41 24.59
CA ASP A 95 20.48 -26.83 24.77
C ASP A 95 21.48 -25.74 24.38
N PRO A 96 22.68 -25.74 24.98
CA PRO A 96 23.74 -24.83 24.57
C PRO A 96 24.24 -25.15 23.15
N PRO A 97 24.64 -24.15 22.38
CA PRO A 97 24.97 -24.31 20.96
C PRO A 97 26.19 -25.22 20.72
N VAL A 98 27.14 -25.26 21.66
CA VAL A 98 28.43 -25.99 21.52
C VAL A 98 28.24 -27.47 21.20
N SER A 99 27.16 -28.09 21.70
CA SER A 99 26.86 -29.50 21.47
C SER A 99 26.24 -29.78 20.09
N HIS A 100 25.81 -28.73 19.37
CA HIS A 100 24.94 -28.82 18.19
C HIS A 100 25.45 -27.99 17.00
N MET A 101 26.77 -27.79 16.89
CA MET A 101 27.38 -26.96 15.82
C MET A 101 27.03 -27.44 14.40
N TYR A 102 26.88 -28.76 14.20
CA TYR A 102 26.47 -29.32 12.92
C TYR A 102 25.04 -28.90 12.57
N GLN A 103 24.11 -29.04 13.51
CA GLN A 103 22.71 -28.63 13.36
C GLN A 103 22.62 -27.13 13.11
N ILE A 104 23.40 -26.30 13.82
CA ILE A 104 23.45 -24.86 13.58
C ILE A 104 23.89 -24.55 12.15
N THR A 105 24.91 -25.25 11.64
CA THR A 105 25.40 -25.03 10.27
C THR A 105 24.35 -25.41 9.22
N THR A 106 23.69 -26.55 9.40
CA THR A 106 22.58 -26.98 8.54
C THR A 106 21.43 -25.97 8.60
N PHE A 107 21.09 -25.50 9.79
CA PHE A 107 20.02 -24.55 10.01
C PHE A 107 20.29 -23.19 9.36
N VAL A 108 21.52 -22.66 9.44
CA VAL A 108 21.93 -21.45 8.70
C VAL A 108 21.74 -21.64 7.19
N ASN A 109 22.15 -22.80 6.64
CA ASN A 109 21.97 -23.09 5.22
C ASN A 109 20.49 -23.16 4.83
N ASP A 110 19.65 -23.75 5.67
CA ASP A 110 18.21 -23.83 5.43
C ASP A 110 17.57 -22.43 5.43
N LEU A 111 17.94 -21.57 6.39
CA LEU A 111 17.50 -20.17 6.40
C LEU A 111 17.95 -19.42 5.16
N ASN A 112 19.19 -19.63 4.69
CA ASN A 112 19.70 -19.04 3.47
C ASN A 112 18.88 -19.48 2.23
N VAL A 113 18.56 -20.77 2.11
CA VAL A 113 17.75 -21.30 1.01
C VAL A 113 16.34 -20.72 1.06
N ILE A 114 15.73 -20.65 2.25
CA ILE A 114 14.41 -20.04 2.44
C ILE A 114 14.46 -18.56 2.06
N ALA A 115 15.49 -17.82 2.47
CA ALA A 115 15.66 -16.41 2.11
C ALA A 115 15.80 -16.22 0.60
N ALA A 116 16.61 -17.04 -0.06
CA ALA A 116 16.83 -16.99 -1.51
C ALA A 116 15.58 -17.38 -2.32
N ALA A 117 14.75 -18.29 -1.80
CA ALA A 117 13.51 -18.72 -2.45
C ALA A 117 12.36 -17.70 -2.33
N ASN A 118 12.45 -16.75 -1.39
CA ASN A 118 11.41 -15.77 -1.11
C ASN A 118 11.84 -14.36 -1.55
N GLU A 119 11.51 -14.00 -2.78
CA GLU A 119 11.76 -12.65 -3.32
C GLU A 119 11.22 -11.58 -2.37
N GLY A 120 11.98 -10.49 -2.17
CA GLY A 120 11.57 -9.36 -1.32
C GLY A 120 11.91 -9.51 0.16
N LEU A 121 12.36 -10.69 0.59
CA LEU A 121 12.89 -10.88 1.94
C LEU A 121 14.25 -10.20 2.10
N ALA A 122 14.40 -9.42 3.17
CA ALA A 122 15.62 -8.70 3.52
C ALA A 122 16.44 -9.41 4.60
N GLY A 123 15.88 -10.41 5.28
CA GLY A 123 16.59 -11.22 6.28
C GLY A 123 15.67 -12.10 7.12
N ILE A 124 16.27 -13.09 7.75
CA ILE A 124 15.62 -13.96 8.74
C ILE A 124 16.57 -14.07 9.91
N THR A 125 16.07 -13.88 11.12
CA THR A 125 16.93 -13.99 12.29
C THR A 125 16.19 -14.62 13.44
N ILE A 126 16.91 -15.47 14.16
CA ILE A 126 16.42 -16.21 15.31
C ILE A 126 17.34 -15.90 16.48
N TYR A 127 16.77 -15.31 17.51
CA TYR A 127 17.42 -15.05 18.78
C TYR A 127 16.98 -16.10 19.80
N PHE A 128 17.94 -16.87 20.31
CA PHE A 128 17.75 -17.89 21.33
C PHE A 128 17.98 -17.24 22.69
N ALA A 129 16.92 -16.73 23.31
CA ALA A 129 17.00 -15.93 24.53
C ALA A 129 17.46 -16.73 25.76
N GLU A 130 17.17 -18.03 25.84
CA GLU A 130 17.59 -18.90 26.95
C GLU A 130 19.11 -19.15 26.95
N SER A 131 19.70 -19.32 25.76
CA SER A 131 21.12 -19.62 25.57
C SER A 131 21.96 -18.40 25.09
N ASP A 132 21.32 -17.24 24.97
CA ASP A 132 21.89 -15.95 24.58
C ASP A 132 22.76 -15.97 23.32
N TYR A 133 22.22 -16.48 22.20
CA TYR A 133 22.90 -16.49 20.91
C TYR A 133 21.94 -16.22 19.75
N VAL A 134 22.48 -15.91 18.58
CA VAL A 134 21.70 -15.50 17.40
C VAL A 134 22.13 -16.31 16.19
N ILE A 135 21.17 -16.66 15.35
CA ILE A 135 21.38 -17.24 14.03
C ILE A 135 20.64 -16.38 13.01
N ASP A 136 21.31 -15.92 11.97
CA ASP A 136 20.68 -15.31 10.80
C ASP A 136 20.89 -16.19 9.55
N GLU A 137 20.43 -15.72 8.38
CA GLU A 137 20.55 -16.48 7.14
C GLU A 137 21.99 -16.66 6.62
N LYS A 138 23.01 -16.08 7.30
CA LYS A 138 24.42 -16.09 6.87
C LYS A 138 25.36 -16.63 7.93
N HIS A 139 25.07 -16.36 9.20
CA HIS A 139 26.01 -16.51 10.30
C HIS A 139 25.34 -17.00 11.58
N TYR A 140 26.17 -17.68 12.36
CA TYR A 140 25.94 -17.94 13.78
C TYR A 140 26.73 -16.91 14.60
N TYR A 141 26.05 -16.24 15.53
CA TYR A 141 26.66 -15.33 16.49
C TYR A 141 26.56 -15.92 17.88
N ARG A 142 27.71 -16.12 18.51
CA ARG A 142 27.80 -16.64 19.88
C ARG A 142 27.17 -15.70 20.93
N THR A 143 27.08 -14.41 20.64
CA THR A 143 26.47 -13.40 21.51
C THR A 143 25.68 -12.41 20.65
N PRO A 144 24.52 -11.89 21.12
CA PRO A 144 23.70 -10.98 20.33
C PRO A 144 24.38 -9.66 19.99
N ALA A 145 25.29 -9.20 20.85
CA ALA A 145 26.05 -7.97 20.65
C ALA A 145 26.92 -7.96 19.37
N ASN A 146 27.22 -9.14 18.81
CA ASN A 146 27.98 -9.26 17.57
C ASN A 146 27.09 -9.36 16.33
N ALA A 147 25.77 -9.52 16.50
CA ALA A 147 24.83 -9.58 15.39
C ALA A 147 24.61 -8.18 14.81
N ALA A 148 24.42 -8.13 13.49
CA ALA A 148 24.10 -6.91 12.75
C ALA A 148 22.95 -6.13 13.39
N ASP A 149 21.87 -6.82 13.80
CA ASP A 149 20.65 -6.26 14.39
C ASP A 149 20.64 -6.27 15.94
N SER A 150 21.82 -6.19 16.57
CA SER A 150 21.96 -6.23 18.05
C SER A 150 21.02 -5.26 18.79
N ALA A 151 20.90 -4.00 18.32
CA ALA A 151 20.05 -3.01 18.98
C ALA A 151 18.55 -3.29 18.81
N PHE A 152 18.14 -3.98 17.74
CA PHE A 152 16.78 -4.50 17.63
C PHE A 152 16.55 -5.72 18.52
N ILE A 153 17.52 -6.64 18.60
CA ILE A 153 17.45 -7.84 19.43
C ILE A 153 17.24 -7.49 20.91
N ASP A 154 17.95 -6.48 21.42
CA ASP A 154 17.80 -5.99 22.79
C ASP A 154 16.38 -5.48 23.11
N ARG A 155 15.63 -5.07 22.08
CA ARG A 155 14.26 -4.55 22.19
C ARG A 155 13.18 -5.62 21.98
N LEU A 156 13.53 -6.82 21.52
CA LEU A 156 12.56 -7.90 21.24
C LEU A 156 11.65 -8.25 22.44
N PRO A 157 12.16 -8.33 23.70
CA PRO A 157 11.30 -8.63 24.85
C PRO A 157 10.18 -7.60 25.09
N ASN A 158 10.38 -6.36 24.63
CA ASN A 158 9.42 -5.27 24.74
C ASN A 158 8.65 -5.00 23.43
N THR A 159 8.98 -5.74 22.36
CA THR A 159 8.38 -5.57 21.04
C THR A 159 7.21 -6.52 20.91
N ALA A 160 6.01 -5.95 20.80
CA ALA A 160 4.81 -6.75 20.79
C ALA A 160 4.80 -7.72 19.59
N PRO A 161 4.56 -9.02 19.80
CA PRO A 161 4.70 -10.04 18.77
C PRO A 161 3.49 -10.04 17.84
N ASN A 162 3.58 -10.85 16.79
CA ASN A 162 2.52 -11.16 15.84
C ASN A 162 1.92 -9.91 15.17
N ARG A 163 2.80 -8.98 14.80
CA ARG A 163 2.45 -7.74 14.10
C ARG A 163 3.61 -7.27 13.25
N TRP A 164 3.28 -6.64 12.13
CA TRP A 164 4.25 -5.95 11.30
C TRP A 164 4.66 -4.61 11.93
N LEU A 165 5.96 -4.38 12.05
CA LEU A 165 6.54 -3.13 12.51
C LEU A 165 7.49 -2.57 11.44
N LEU A 166 7.49 -1.25 11.28
CA LEU A 166 8.50 -0.57 10.47
C LEU A 166 9.74 -0.32 11.33
N ARG A 167 10.91 -0.69 10.82
CA ARG A 167 12.19 -0.29 11.40
C ARG A 167 13.21 -0.03 10.31
N LYS A 168 14.35 0.54 10.71
CA LYS A 168 15.57 0.52 9.92
C LYS A 168 16.43 -0.64 10.36
N LYS A 169 17.04 -1.34 9.40
CA LYS A 169 18.02 -2.39 9.67
C LYS A 169 19.32 -1.73 10.13
N ASP A 170 19.93 -2.24 11.21
CA ASP A 170 21.03 -1.54 11.88
C ASP A 170 22.30 -1.51 11.01
N GLU A 171 22.57 -2.57 10.26
CA GLU A 171 23.75 -2.69 9.38
C GLU A 171 23.64 -1.90 8.08
N THR A 172 22.50 -1.99 7.39
CA THR A 172 22.34 -1.41 6.04
C THR A 172 21.66 -0.04 6.04
N GLY A 173 20.94 0.31 7.13
CA GLY A 173 20.08 1.48 7.20
C GLY A 173 18.83 1.39 6.32
N GLU A 174 18.55 0.22 5.73
CA GLU A 174 17.39 -0.01 4.87
C GLU A 174 16.09 -0.01 5.69
N ASP A 175 15.03 0.60 5.17
CA ASP A 175 13.69 0.51 5.75
C ASP A 175 13.12 -0.89 5.48
N VAL A 176 12.73 -1.59 6.55
CA VAL A 176 12.16 -2.94 6.48
C VAL A 176 10.86 -3.03 7.27
N LEU A 177 9.95 -3.88 6.80
CA LEU A 177 8.82 -4.35 7.58
C LEU A 177 9.24 -5.64 8.28
N THR A 178 9.22 -5.64 9.60
CA THR A 178 9.62 -6.78 10.42
C THR A 178 8.39 -7.41 11.06
N TYR A 179 8.32 -8.74 11.03
CA TYR A 179 7.34 -9.50 11.80
C TYR A 179 8.05 -10.35 12.84
N VAL A 180 7.57 -10.32 14.09
CA VAL A 180 8.20 -11.01 15.22
C VAL A 180 7.30 -12.12 15.74
N TYR A 181 7.85 -13.33 15.81
CA TYR A 181 7.29 -14.49 16.46
C TYR A 181 8.00 -14.76 17.79
N THR A 182 7.24 -15.19 18.79
CA THR A 182 7.81 -15.80 19.99
C THR A 182 8.06 -17.28 19.75
N LEU A 183 9.14 -17.81 20.34
CA LEU A 183 9.50 -19.22 20.32
C LEU A 183 9.47 -19.79 21.73
N PRO A 184 8.90 -20.98 21.98
CA PRO A 184 7.99 -21.72 21.09
C PRO A 184 6.80 -20.89 20.57
N TYR A 185 6.25 -21.29 19.42
CA TYR A 185 5.28 -20.50 18.66
C TYR A 185 4.08 -20.02 19.50
N MET A 186 3.76 -18.73 19.38
CA MET A 186 2.66 -18.05 20.09
C MET A 186 2.73 -18.12 21.62
N MET A 187 3.88 -18.43 22.21
CA MET A 187 4.05 -18.29 23.65
C MET A 187 4.01 -16.82 24.07
N ASN A 188 3.53 -16.57 25.29
CA ASN A 188 3.60 -15.24 25.89
C ASN A 188 5.07 -14.78 25.94
N GLN A 189 5.34 -13.50 25.65
CA GLN A 189 6.71 -12.94 25.64
C GLN A 189 7.51 -13.25 26.91
N LYS A 190 6.85 -13.22 28.08
CA LYS A 190 7.48 -13.52 29.38
C LYS A 190 7.98 -14.96 29.52
N SER A 191 7.52 -15.85 28.65
CA SER A 191 7.83 -17.28 28.63
C SER A 191 8.47 -17.70 27.31
N ALA A 192 8.81 -16.74 26.44
CA ALA A 192 9.48 -17.00 25.19
C ALA A 192 10.94 -17.40 25.48
N LYS A 193 11.32 -18.58 25.00
CA LYS A 193 12.71 -19.08 25.01
C LYS A 193 13.55 -18.49 23.88
N GLY A 194 12.89 -17.89 22.89
CA GLY A 194 13.53 -17.19 21.79
C GLY A 194 12.54 -16.36 20.99
N TYR A 195 13.06 -15.73 19.96
CA TYR A 195 12.33 -14.87 19.05
C TYR A 195 12.78 -15.18 17.64
N LEU A 196 11.84 -15.34 16.72
CA LEU A 196 12.11 -15.39 15.30
C LEU A 196 11.54 -14.13 14.68
N TYR A 197 12.31 -13.46 13.83
CA TYR A 197 11.79 -12.36 13.07
C TYR A 197 12.21 -12.41 11.62
N ILE A 198 11.31 -11.92 10.77
CA ILE A 198 11.49 -11.85 9.33
C ILE A 198 11.44 -10.39 8.91
N ASP A 199 12.33 -10.01 8.01
CA ASP A 199 12.35 -8.66 7.44
C ASP A 199 11.97 -8.72 5.96
N ILE A 200 11.04 -7.87 5.56
CA ILE A 200 10.70 -7.63 4.15
C ILE A 200 11.24 -6.26 3.76
N SER A 201 11.92 -6.18 2.62
CA SER A 201 12.39 -4.91 2.07
C SER A 201 11.19 -3.99 1.77
N LEU A 202 11.19 -2.80 2.35
CA LEU A 202 10.14 -1.82 2.04
C LEU A 202 10.24 -1.34 0.59
N ALA A 203 11.42 -1.38 -0.02
CA ALA A 203 11.59 -1.05 -1.44
C ALA A 203 10.86 -2.04 -2.35
N TYR A 204 10.91 -3.33 -1.99
CA TYR A 204 10.15 -4.37 -2.68
C TYR A 204 8.64 -4.15 -2.55
N VAL A 205 8.14 -3.93 -1.33
CA VAL A 205 6.72 -3.62 -1.07
C VAL A 205 6.27 -2.40 -1.88
N LYS A 206 7.05 -1.31 -1.89
CA LYS A 206 6.78 -0.12 -2.72
C LYS A 206 6.70 -0.45 -4.21
N THR A 207 7.56 -1.33 -4.71
CA THR A 207 7.58 -1.73 -6.12
C THR A 207 6.29 -2.45 -6.51
N ILE A 208 5.82 -3.38 -5.70
CA ILE A 208 4.55 -4.09 -5.90
C ILE A 208 3.37 -3.10 -5.85
N LEU A 209 3.32 -2.23 -4.84
CA LEU A 209 2.23 -1.27 -4.68
C LEU A 209 2.19 -0.23 -5.81
N ASN A 210 3.35 0.12 -6.37
CA ASN A 210 3.44 0.96 -7.56
C ASN A 210 2.86 0.31 -8.81
N GLN A 211 2.84 -1.03 -8.90
CA GLN A 211 2.20 -1.74 -10.01
C GLN A 211 0.67 -1.78 -9.84
N MET A 212 0.18 -1.81 -8.61
CA MET A 212 -1.25 -1.79 -8.30
C MET A 212 -1.88 -0.40 -8.46
N THR A 213 -1.11 0.63 -8.18
CA THR A 213 -1.50 2.01 -8.42
C THR A 213 -1.14 2.41 -9.84
N ASN A 214 -1.84 3.39 -10.42
CA ASN A 214 -1.42 3.91 -11.73
C ASN A 214 -0.14 4.76 -11.53
N ALA A 215 1.02 4.08 -11.57
CA ALA A 215 2.35 4.53 -11.11
C ALA A 215 2.72 5.98 -11.46
N SER A 216 2.19 6.49 -12.58
CA SER A 216 2.51 7.82 -13.08
C SER A 216 1.78 8.98 -12.38
N LYS A 217 0.65 8.75 -11.69
CA LYS A 217 -0.20 9.85 -11.17
C LYS A 217 -0.78 9.65 -9.78
N GLU A 218 -0.92 8.42 -9.32
CA GLU A 218 -1.54 8.14 -8.02
C GLU A 218 -0.46 7.97 -6.95
N THR A 219 -0.73 8.45 -5.74
CA THR A 219 0.16 8.25 -4.59
C THR A 219 -0.58 7.49 -3.49
N LEU A 220 0.03 6.41 -3.02
CA LEU A 220 -0.42 5.63 -1.89
C LEU A 220 0.45 5.98 -0.68
N ILE A 221 -0.19 6.19 0.45
CA ILE A 221 0.46 6.43 1.74
C ILE A 221 -0.14 5.43 2.72
N ALA A 222 0.70 4.68 3.41
CA ALA A 222 0.30 3.90 4.57
C ALA A 222 0.80 4.60 5.83
N LEU A 223 -0.05 4.65 6.84
CA LEU A 223 0.16 5.33 8.10
C LEU A 223 -0.08 4.32 9.22
N ASP A 224 0.71 4.38 10.29
CA ASP A 224 0.40 3.63 11.51
C ASP A 224 -0.83 4.22 12.22
N ARG A 225 -1.23 3.61 13.33
CA ARG A 225 -2.35 4.10 14.14
C ARG A 225 -2.13 5.50 14.74
N ALA A 226 -0.87 5.92 14.91
CA ALA A 226 -0.51 7.24 15.40
C ALA A 226 -0.51 8.31 14.28
N GLY A 227 -0.69 7.91 13.01
CA GLY A 227 -0.60 8.79 11.85
C GLY A 227 0.85 9.02 11.39
N THR A 228 1.80 8.20 11.85
CA THR A 228 3.18 8.19 11.35
C THR A 228 3.23 7.49 10.00
N VAL A 229 3.95 8.05 9.04
CA VAL A 229 4.09 7.44 7.71
C VAL A 229 4.89 6.15 7.83
N MET A 230 4.25 5.04 7.47
CA MET A 230 4.89 3.73 7.34
C MET A 230 5.62 3.64 6.01
N PHE A 231 4.90 3.97 4.93
CA PHE A 231 5.49 4.09 3.61
C PHE A 231 4.64 4.98 2.71
N GLN A 232 5.29 5.51 1.68
CA GLN A 232 4.64 6.24 0.60
C GLN A 232 5.22 5.77 -0.74
N SER A 233 4.36 5.63 -1.75
CA SER A 233 4.82 5.33 -3.11
C SER A 233 5.58 6.51 -3.72
N ARG A 234 5.16 7.74 -3.39
CA ARG A 234 5.73 8.99 -3.89
C ARG A 234 5.64 10.07 -2.81
N PRO A 235 6.52 11.08 -2.82
CA PRO A 235 6.35 12.25 -1.96
C PRO A 235 5.06 13.00 -2.31
N VAL A 236 4.33 13.42 -1.28
CA VAL A 236 3.16 14.32 -1.40
C VAL A 236 3.46 15.66 -0.73
N ALA A 237 2.67 16.68 -1.04
CA ALA A 237 2.77 17.96 -0.37
C ALA A 237 2.43 17.83 1.14
N ASP A 238 3.14 18.56 2.00
CA ASP A 238 2.97 18.52 3.46
C ASP A 238 1.53 18.74 3.91
N ARG A 239 0.78 19.58 3.18
CA ARG A 239 -0.65 19.81 3.41
C ARG A 239 -1.47 18.54 3.29
N VAL A 240 -1.22 17.73 2.25
CA VAL A 240 -1.92 16.47 2.02
C VAL A 240 -1.51 15.46 3.09
N MET A 241 -0.23 15.44 3.46
CA MET A 241 0.25 14.57 4.53
C MET A 241 -0.41 14.91 5.88
N LYS A 242 -0.51 16.20 6.21
CA LYS A 242 -1.19 16.66 7.43
C LYS A 242 -2.68 16.29 7.43
N LEU A 243 -3.37 16.46 6.30
CA LEU A 243 -4.75 16.05 6.17
C LEU A 243 -4.91 14.53 6.36
N ALA A 244 -4.01 13.75 5.76
CA ALA A 244 -3.96 12.29 5.88
C ALA A 244 -3.74 11.85 7.34
N SER A 245 -2.74 12.39 8.02
CA SER A 245 -2.43 12.08 9.42
C SER A 245 -3.58 12.47 10.36
N GLU A 246 -4.19 13.63 10.18
CA GLU A 246 -5.35 14.08 10.97
C GLU A 246 -6.60 13.23 10.74
N LYS A 247 -6.77 12.67 9.54
CA LYS A 247 -7.88 11.76 9.24
C LYS A 247 -7.65 10.38 9.82
N VAL A 248 -6.42 9.85 9.72
CA VAL A 248 -6.05 8.56 10.31
C VAL A 248 -6.11 8.59 11.83
N ALA A 249 -5.61 9.65 12.47
CA ALA A 249 -5.64 9.79 13.93
C ALA A 249 -7.05 9.91 14.52
N ARG A 250 -8.05 10.30 13.71
CA ARG A 250 -9.46 10.33 14.12
C ARG A 250 -10.14 8.96 14.15
N ASP A 251 -9.50 7.94 13.58
CA ASP A 251 -9.95 6.54 13.53
C ASP A 251 -11.44 6.39 13.21
N GLY A 252 -11.84 6.83 12.01
CA GLY A 252 -13.21 6.71 11.52
C GLY A 252 -13.65 5.24 11.33
N SER A 253 -14.93 5.02 11.07
CA SER A 253 -15.50 3.68 10.83
C SER A 253 -15.76 3.36 9.36
N ALA A 254 -15.51 4.30 8.45
CA ALA A 254 -15.77 4.15 7.03
C ALA A 254 -14.68 4.79 6.18
N ILE A 255 -14.55 4.32 4.94
CA ILE A 255 -13.72 4.97 3.94
C ILE A 255 -14.38 6.29 3.57
N GLU A 256 -13.69 7.40 3.77
CA GLU A 256 -14.19 8.68 3.29
C GLU A 256 -13.27 9.28 2.21
N VAL A 257 -13.84 10.19 1.43
CA VAL A 257 -13.20 10.78 0.27
C VAL A 257 -13.40 12.28 0.36
N SER A 258 -12.31 13.02 0.19
CA SER A 258 -12.31 14.48 0.25
C SER A 258 -11.60 15.06 -0.97
N LYS A 259 -12.07 16.21 -1.44
CA LYS A 259 -11.38 16.98 -2.47
C LYS A 259 -10.44 17.98 -1.80
N ASP A 260 -9.16 17.93 -2.12
CA ASP A 260 -8.23 19.02 -1.80
C ASP A 260 -8.34 20.10 -2.88
N ASN A 261 -9.14 21.13 -2.58
CA ASN A 261 -9.39 22.25 -3.49
C ASN A 261 -8.13 23.04 -3.88
N ALA A 262 -7.05 22.98 -3.10
CA ALA A 262 -5.84 23.74 -3.40
C ALA A 262 -4.94 23.05 -4.44
N SER A 263 -4.92 21.72 -4.42
CA SER A 263 -4.07 20.91 -5.30
C SER A 263 -4.84 20.19 -6.40
N ASP A 264 -6.16 20.41 -6.48
CA ASP A 264 -7.10 19.68 -7.35
C ASP A 264 -6.87 18.16 -7.30
N ASN A 265 -6.79 17.64 -6.07
CA ASN A 265 -6.62 16.21 -5.80
C ASN A 265 -7.85 15.67 -5.11
N ILE A 266 -8.16 14.41 -5.38
CA ILE A 266 -9.10 13.59 -4.62
C ILE A 266 -8.27 12.72 -3.69
N VAL A 267 -8.56 12.82 -2.40
CA VAL A 267 -7.89 12.09 -1.33
C VAL A 267 -8.91 11.13 -0.72
N ALA A 268 -8.70 9.84 -0.95
CA ALA A 268 -9.48 8.79 -0.33
C ALA A 268 -8.70 8.20 0.83
N TYR A 269 -9.39 7.84 1.91
CA TYR A 269 -8.75 7.41 3.14
C TYR A 269 -9.50 6.27 3.82
N LEU A 270 -8.76 5.21 4.11
CA LEU A 270 -9.20 4.01 4.82
C LEU A 270 -8.64 4.09 6.25
N PRO A 271 -9.51 4.08 7.28
CA PRO A 271 -9.08 4.23 8.68
C PRO A 271 -8.40 2.96 9.23
N PRO A 272 -7.52 3.10 10.23
CA PRO A 272 -6.85 1.98 10.92
C PRO A 272 -7.79 0.88 11.42
N SER A 273 -8.99 1.24 11.87
CA SER A 273 -10.01 0.30 12.36
C SER A 273 -10.44 -0.76 11.34
N LEU A 274 -10.24 -0.52 10.04
CA LEU A 274 -10.59 -1.44 8.96
C LEU A 274 -9.39 -2.28 8.46
N SER A 275 -8.19 -2.07 9.01
CA SER A 275 -6.98 -2.82 8.69
C SER A 275 -6.68 -3.85 9.76
N ALA A 276 -6.27 -5.06 9.35
CA ALA A 276 -5.87 -6.12 10.28
C ALA A 276 -4.63 -5.73 11.10
N ASN A 277 -3.74 -4.93 10.50
CA ASN A 277 -2.51 -4.44 11.11
C ASN A 277 -2.68 -3.09 11.82
N GLY A 278 -3.89 -2.53 11.84
CA GLY A 278 -4.16 -1.20 12.39
C GLY A 278 -3.50 -0.07 11.59
N TRP A 279 -3.37 -0.24 10.28
CA TRP A 279 -2.80 0.74 9.37
C TRP A 279 -3.88 1.57 8.69
N GLY A 280 -3.66 2.88 8.60
CA GLY A 280 -4.45 3.77 7.76
C GLY A 280 -3.88 3.83 6.35
N TYR A 281 -4.73 3.77 5.33
CA TYR A 281 -4.30 3.89 3.93
C TYR A 281 -4.90 5.12 3.28
N VAL A 282 -4.08 5.86 2.55
CA VAL A 282 -4.51 7.08 1.86
C VAL A 282 -4.07 7.01 0.41
N VAL A 283 -5.02 7.23 -0.50
CA VAL A 283 -4.75 7.33 -1.93
C VAL A 283 -5.05 8.76 -2.38
N VAL A 284 -4.04 9.38 -2.99
CA VAL A 284 -4.09 10.74 -3.54
C VAL A 284 -4.11 10.61 -5.06
N LYS A 285 -5.21 11.05 -5.69
CA LYS A 285 -5.38 11.05 -7.14
C LYS A 285 -5.60 12.48 -7.66
N PRO A 286 -4.84 12.96 -8.64
CA PRO A 286 -5.15 14.21 -9.34
C PRO A 286 -6.50 14.11 -10.06
N THR A 287 -7.36 15.13 -9.96
CA THR A 287 -8.68 15.14 -10.65
C THR A 287 -8.52 14.98 -12.17
N ASN A 288 -7.41 15.48 -12.73
CA ASN A 288 -7.10 15.37 -14.16
C ASN A 288 -6.68 13.96 -14.65
N SER A 289 -6.41 13.02 -13.73
CA SER A 289 -5.98 11.67 -14.07
C SER A 289 -7.08 10.84 -14.77
N PHE A 290 -8.35 11.12 -14.45
CA PHE A 290 -9.50 10.46 -15.06
C PHE A 290 -9.67 10.81 -16.55
N PHE A 291 -9.44 12.07 -16.93
CA PHE A 291 -9.48 12.50 -18.34
C PHE A 291 -8.48 11.73 -19.20
N SER A 292 -7.29 11.43 -18.67
CA SER A 292 -6.32 10.61 -19.39
C SER A 292 -6.78 9.16 -19.61
N ARG A 293 -7.49 8.56 -18.63
CA ARG A 293 -8.07 7.21 -18.78
C ARG A 293 -9.20 7.16 -19.81
N LEU A 294 -10.06 8.18 -19.84
CA LEU A 294 -11.11 8.30 -20.87
C LEU A 294 -10.55 8.50 -22.27
N LYS A 295 -9.44 9.23 -22.40
CA LYS A 295 -8.77 9.44 -23.69
C LYS A 295 -8.11 8.15 -24.19
N SER A 296 -7.49 7.36 -23.31
CA SER A 296 -6.88 6.08 -23.69
C SER A 296 -7.92 5.02 -24.04
N SER A 297 -9.01 4.90 -23.29
CA SER A 297 -10.11 3.96 -23.61
C SER A 297 -10.77 4.29 -24.95
N ARG A 298 -10.99 5.58 -25.25
CA ARG A 298 -11.43 6.02 -26.59
C ARG A 298 -10.43 5.63 -27.67
N THR A 299 -9.13 5.84 -27.46
CA THR A 299 -8.11 5.51 -28.46
C THR A 299 -8.07 4.01 -28.76
N ILE A 300 -8.26 3.15 -27.76
CA ILE A 300 -8.34 1.70 -27.92
C ILE A 300 -9.63 1.29 -28.65
N LEU A 301 -10.78 1.88 -28.31
CA LEU A 301 -12.05 1.61 -28.99
C LEU A 301 -12.05 2.06 -30.46
N TYR A 302 -11.47 3.23 -30.76
CA TYR A 302 -11.29 3.69 -32.13
C TYR A 302 -10.23 2.90 -32.90
N GLY A 303 -9.20 2.38 -32.21
CA GLY A 303 -8.22 1.46 -32.80
C GLY A 303 -8.83 0.10 -33.16
N ALA A 304 -9.62 -0.49 -32.25
CA ALA A 304 -10.31 -1.76 -32.45
C ALA A 304 -11.41 -1.67 -33.53
N ALA A 305 -12.13 -0.55 -33.61
CA ALA A 305 -13.12 -0.30 -34.67
C ALA A 305 -12.47 -0.08 -36.06
N ARG A 306 -11.18 0.26 -36.11
CA ARG A 306 -10.44 0.48 -37.36
C ARG A 306 -9.72 -0.78 -37.85
N SER A 307 -9.44 -1.75 -36.97
CA SER A 307 -8.87 -3.05 -37.34
C SER A 307 -9.91 -4.11 -37.74
N SER A 308 -11.22 -3.79 -37.68
CA SER A 308 -12.31 -4.67 -38.12
C SER A 308 -12.75 -4.46 -39.57
N SER A 309 -12.01 -3.70 -40.38
CA SER A 309 -12.20 -3.71 -41.83
C SER A 309 -11.62 -4.99 -42.42
N TRP A 310 -12.50 -5.93 -42.76
CA TRP A 310 -12.19 -7.21 -43.38
C TRP A 310 -11.33 -7.04 -44.64
N PRO A 311 -10.39 -7.97 -44.92
CA PRO A 311 -9.72 -8.00 -46.23
C PRO A 311 -10.76 -8.33 -47.30
N ALA A 312 -10.90 -7.44 -48.28
CA ALA A 312 -11.67 -7.72 -49.48
C ALA A 312 -10.92 -8.83 -50.26
N TYR A 313 -11.55 -9.99 -50.36
CA TYR A 313 -11.18 -11.03 -51.33
C TYR A 313 -11.73 -10.69 -52.70
#